data_AF-A0A945E4C9-F1
#
_entry.id   AF-A0A945E4C9-F1
#
_cell.length_a   1.000
_cell.length_b   1.000
_cell.length_c   1.000
_cell.angle_alpha   90.00
_cell.angle_beta   90.00
_cell.angle_gamma   90.00
#
_symmetry.space_group_name_H-M   'P 1'
#
loop_
_entity.id
_entity.type
_entity.pdbx_description
1 polymer ?
#
loop_
_entity_poly.entity_id
_entity_poly.type
_entity_poly.pdbx_seq_one_letter_code
_entity_poly.pdbx_strand_id
1 'polypeptide(L)' 'MVRIVAQGATEQELAAIIAAYEALWPKASAAAEAPTAWRFSGRWWHAGGLRPSRD' A
#
# COMPACT_ATOMS: atom_id res chain seq x y z
N MET A 1 -9.50 4.21 10.12
CA MET A 1 -8.48 5.24 10.40
C MET A 1 -7.17 4.76 9.81
N VAL A 2 -6.58 5.47 8.86
CA VAL A 2 -5.28 5.07 8.27
C VAL A 2 -4.16 5.66 9.10
N ARG A 3 -3.17 4.84 9.47
CA ARG A 3 -1.97 5.25 10.21
C ARG A 3 -0.78 5.26 9.27
N ILE A 4 -0.20 6.44 9.06
CA ILE A 4 0.99 6.63 8.22
C ILE A 4 2.23 6.65 9.11
N VAL A 5 3.23 5.83 8.79
CA VAL A 5 4.53 5.78 9.46
C VAL A 5 5.62 5.77 8.41
N ALA A 6 6.55 6.72 8.49
CA ALA A 6 7.72 6.79 7.64
C ALA A 6 8.97 6.82 8.52
N GLN A 7 9.63 5.66 8.68
CA GLN A 7 10.85 5.57 9.50
C GLN A 7 11.98 6.37 8.85
N GLY A 8 12.65 7.21 9.64
CA GLY A 8 13.77 8.05 9.17
C GLY A 8 13.35 9.35 8.47
N ALA A 9 12.06 9.58 8.25
CA ALA A 9 11.57 10.86 7.75
C ALA A 9 11.69 11.94 8.82
N THR A 10 12.09 13.13 8.39
CA THR A 10 11.93 14.36 9.18
C THR A 10 10.45 14.70 9.35
N GLU A 11 10.12 15.59 10.29
CA GLU A 11 8.73 16.03 10.50
C GLU A 11 8.14 16.70 9.25
N GLN A 12 8.94 17.47 8.52
CA GLN A 12 8.51 18.13 7.28
C GLN A 12 8.21 17.11 6.18
N GLU A 13 9.04 16.08 6.04
CA GLU A 13 8.80 15.00 5.08
C GLU A 13 7.57 14.17 5.46
N LEU A 14 7.38 13.87 6.75
CA LEU A 14 6.18 13.21 7.23
C LEU A 14 4.92 14.03 6.90
N ALA A 15 4.95 15.36 7.11
CA ALA A 15 3.86 16.25 6.76
C ALA A 15 3.56 16.25 5.25
N ALA A 16 4.61 16.29 4.41
CA ALA A 16 4.46 16.20 2.96
C ALA A 16 3.84 14.87 2.52
N ILE A 17 4.26 13.75 3.12
CA ILE A 17 3.70 12.41 2.85
C ILE A 17 2.22 12.36 3.23
N ILE A 18 1.85 12.89 4.40
CA ILE A 18 0.45 12.94 4.86
C ILE A 18 -0.39 13.76 3.88
N ALA A 19 0.08 14.96 3.50
CA ALA A 19 -0.63 15.81 2.56
C ALA A 19 -0.81 15.14 1.18
N ALA A 20 0.23 14.47 0.68
CA ALA A 20 0.15 13.74 -0.60
C ALA A 20 -0.82 12.56 -0.53
N TYR A 21 -0.80 11.81 0.58
CA TYR A 21 -1.76 10.73 0.80
C TYR A 21 -3.20 11.25 0.81
N GLU A 22 -3.48 12.32 1.55
CA GLU A 22 -4.83 12.88 1.63
C GLU A 22 -5.33 13.42 0.28
N ALA A 23 -4.43 14.04 -0.50
CA ALA A 23 -4.77 14.64 -1.78
C ALA A 23 -4.94 13.60 -2.90
N LEU A 24 -4.10 12.56 -2.91
CA LEU A 24 -3.95 11.65 -4.07
C LEU A 24 -4.47 10.25 -3.82
N TRP A 25 -4.58 9.81 -2.56
CA TRP A 25 -4.94 8.44 -2.29
C TRP A 25 -6.41 8.18 -2.65
N PRO A 26 -6.70 7.13 -3.44
CA PRO A 26 -8.07 6.79 -3.78
C PRO A 26 -8.89 6.52 -2.52
N LYS A 27 -10.07 7.14 -2.43
CA LYS A 27 -11.06 6.71 -1.43
C LYS A 27 -11.49 5.30 -1.78
N ALA A 28 -11.60 4.43 -0.77
CA ALA A 28 -12.08 3.08 -0.97
C ALA A 28 -13.51 3.13 -1.54
N SER A 29 -13.64 2.95 -2.85
CA SER A 29 -14.93 2.71 -3.50
C SER A 29 -15.28 1.24 -3.28
N ALA A 30 -16.56 0.95 -3.00
CA ALA A 30 -17.03 -0.43 -3.00
C ALA A 30 -16.75 -1.04 -4.40
N ALA A 31 -15.96 -2.12 -4.40
CA ALA A 31 -15.58 -2.96 -5.54
C ALA A 31 -14.75 -2.29 -6.65
N ALA A 32 -13.43 -2.35 -6.50
CA ALA A 32 -12.57 -2.71 -7.62
C ALA A 32 -11.65 -3.83 -7.11
N GLU A 33 -11.71 -5.02 -7.71
CA GLU A 33 -10.70 -6.04 -7.48
C GLU A 33 -9.34 -5.43 -7.85
N ALA A 34 -8.50 -5.22 -6.85
CA ALA A 34 -7.16 -4.70 -7.09
C ALA A 34 -6.40 -5.71 -7.96
N PRO A 35 -5.66 -5.26 -8.99
CA PRO A 35 -4.82 -6.16 -9.77
C PRO A 35 -3.86 -6.87 -8.82
N THR A 36 -3.95 -8.20 -8.73
CA THR A 36 -3.13 -9.02 -7.81
C THR A 36 -1.71 -9.22 -8.33
N ALA A 37 -1.42 -8.76 -9.55
CA ALA A 37 -0.20 -9.06 -10.28
C ALA A 37 0.57 -7.76 -10.57
N TRP A 38 1.44 -7.37 -9.64
CA TRP A 38 2.34 -6.23 -9.81
C TRP A 38 3.76 -6.71 -10.13
N ARG A 39 4.49 -5.95 -10.95
CA ARG A 39 5.90 -6.20 -11.28
C ARG A 39 6.74 -4.98 -10.98
N PHE A 40 7.90 -5.19 -10.36
CA PHE A 40 8.94 -4.17 -10.22
C PHE A 40 10.26 -4.74 -10.73
N SER A 41 10.90 -4.04 -11.67
CA SER A 41 12.15 -4.50 -12.31
C SER A 41 12.07 -5.94 -12.85
N GLY A 42 10.96 -6.27 -13.52
CA GLY A 42 10.71 -7.60 -14.10
C GLY A 42 10.34 -8.71 -13.11
N ARG A 43 10.51 -8.50 -11.81
CA ARG A 43 10.17 -9.47 -10.76
C ARG A 43 8.71 -9.30 -10.34
N TRP A 44 8.00 -10.42 -10.25
CA TRP A 44 6.64 -10.44 -9.74
C TRP A 44 6.62 -10.17 -8.24
N TRP A 45 5.72 -9.30 -7.80
CA TRP A 45 5.36 -9.19 -6.41
C TRP A 45 4.44 -10.37 -6.08
N HIS A 46 4.90 -11.30 -5.25
CA HIS A 46 4.03 -12.35 -4.75
C HIS A 46 3.12 -11.74 -3.68
N ALA A 47 1.86 -11.48 -4.02
CA ALA A 47 0.83 -11.32 -3.02
C ALA A 47 0.74 -12.67 -2.28
N GLY A 48 1.40 -12.77 -1.13
CA GLY A 48 1.48 -14.00 -0.35
C GLY A 48 0.09 -14.47 0.03
N GLY A 49 -0.44 -15.43 -0.72
CA GLY A 49 -1.53 -16.26 -0.24
C GLY A 49 -0.96 -17.12 0.88
N LEU A 50 -1.27 -16.79 2.12
CA LEU A 50 -1.25 -17.78 3.19
C LEU A 50 -2.16 -18.93 2.71
N ARG A 51 -1.59 -19.99 2.15
CA ARG A 51 -2.30 -21.25 2.03
C ARG A 51 -2.55 -21.71 3.46
N PRO A 52 -3.80 -21.91 3.92
CA PRO A 52 -4.00 -22.73 5.10
C PRO A 52 -3.48 -24.13 4.75
N SER A 53 -2.65 -24.69 5.62
CA SER A 53 -2.28 -26.11 5.57
C SER A 53 -3.57 -26.93 5.56
N ARG A 54 -3.74 -27.79 4.55
CA ARG A 54 -4.78 -28.82 4.58
C ARG A 54 -4.20 -29.99 5.36
N ASP A 55 -4.69 -30.17 6.58
CA ASP A 55 -4.68 -31.48 7.25
C ASP A 55 -5.73 -32.39 6.60
#